data_AF-A0AAW0DLK0-F1
#
_entry.id   AF-A0AAW0DLK0-F1
#
_cell.length_a   1.000
_cell.length_b   1.000
_cell.length_c   1.000
_cell.angle_alpha   90.00
_cell.angle_beta   90.00
_cell.angle_gamma   90.00
#
_symmetry.space_group_name_H-M   'P 1'
#
loop_
_entity.id
_entity.type
_entity.pdbx_description
1 polymer ?
#
loop_
_entity_poly.entity_id
_entity_poly.type
_entity_poly.pdbx_seq_one_letter_code
_entity_poly.pdbx_strand_id
1 'polypeptide(L)'
;MSKQLIILSALLAASTVWAHPHLESRATPKVYDACINSNDIAITFDDGPWVYLRSISDQFTKAGAKASFFFNGNNYGCIYDSARVGDIQYAYAAGHMIGSHTWCEACCFVILPLNAFTEQTVLLNIRSHASLTSLSSAQVQDAMYRVEEALSRIIGVRPAFMRPPFGDYNGNVQSIAAGRGQSLALWDWDTEDADGATVAQSEAVYNQIANQKAKNALILNHETLQTTANTLVPYAIKLFQSKGYKLVTLAECLGVDPYQIVGQPQTRTFSKFTHTIQSSWTCNGTPDPGEACGGSITCQTGTPPVNGGGGGGGGGGGGSPTPNQYIHPSASSSKCLTAASNTDGAAVAIQDCVSGGSTSQSWTISGSGSAQLQVFGNKCLDVTGGSTADGTKLQIWTCGSGNTNQLWTVSGGTIQWSGHSSSLDLTGGSLTNGNVVQIWSTSGGPNQKWTLTTGPGGGGTTPPPTGGHNIKPGASSSTCLSAPTNANGAAVVVQPCDGSTGQSWVQNGQTLLVYGNMCLDITNGSTTPGTKLQIYACTPGQGNTNQHFSVTPDKHIQWTNQNECLDLTDGSLASGNPIQVWTCVSGNTNQVWNIV
;
A
#
# COMPACT_ATOMS: atom_id res chain seq x y z
N MET A 1 33.02 -45.71 -68.04
CA MET A 1 32.61 -46.02 -66.65
C MET A 1 32.90 -44.81 -65.79
N SER A 2 31.92 -44.45 -64.95
CA SER A 2 31.82 -43.25 -64.11
C SER A 2 32.98 -43.07 -63.11
N LYS A 3 33.39 -41.82 -62.81
CA LYS A 3 33.36 -41.26 -61.44
C LYS A 3 33.78 -39.78 -61.34
N GLN A 4 33.16 -39.15 -60.35
CA GLN A 4 32.99 -37.74 -60.01
C GLN A 4 34.26 -36.91 -59.73
N LEU A 5 34.12 -35.60 -59.95
CA LEU A 5 35.09 -34.53 -59.71
C LEU A 5 34.75 -33.81 -58.38
N ILE A 6 35.72 -33.66 -57.47
CA ILE A 6 35.62 -32.86 -56.25
C ILE A 6 36.45 -31.59 -56.45
N ILE A 7 35.83 -30.42 -56.28
CA ILE A 7 36.48 -29.10 -56.36
C ILE A 7 36.71 -28.59 -54.93
N LEU A 8 37.96 -28.19 -54.65
CA LEU A 8 38.44 -27.65 -53.39
C LEU A 8 38.34 -26.11 -53.42
N SER A 9 37.66 -25.50 -52.45
CA SER A 9 37.49 -24.04 -52.34
C SER A 9 38.47 -23.44 -51.34
N ALA A 10 39.26 -22.45 -51.77
CA ALA A 10 40.17 -21.67 -50.91
C ALA A 10 39.45 -20.46 -50.29
N LEU A 11 39.61 -20.24 -48.98
CA LEU A 11 39.16 -19.03 -48.29
C LEU A 11 40.28 -17.96 -48.27
N LEU A 12 39.97 -16.75 -48.76
CA LEU A 12 40.72 -15.52 -48.46
C LEU A 12 40.06 -14.80 -47.27
N ALA A 13 40.87 -14.38 -46.29
CA ALA A 13 40.45 -13.53 -45.18
C ALA A 13 40.58 -12.04 -45.56
N ALA A 14 39.51 -11.27 -45.40
CA ALA A 14 39.51 -9.81 -45.49
C ALA A 14 39.28 -9.23 -44.09
N SER A 15 40.20 -8.39 -43.63
CA SER A 15 40.13 -7.66 -42.37
C SER A 15 39.30 -6.38 -42.52
N THR A 16 38.20 -6.27 -41.77
CA THR A 16 37.39 -5.05 -41.69
C THR A 16 37.77 -4.23 -40.45
N VAL A 17 38.16 -2.97 -40.68
CA VAL A 17 38.39 -1.97 -39.63
C VAL A 17 37.02 -1.43 -39.20
N TRP A 18 36.66 -1.60 -37.93
CA TRP A 18 35.42 -1.06 -37.36
C TRP A 18 35.61 0.43 -37.03
N ALA A 19 34.92 1.30 -37.77
CA ALA A 19 34.71 2.69 -37.38
C ALA A 19 33.86 2.69 -36.09
N HIS A 20 34.34 3.41 -35.07
CA HIS A 20 33.61 3.54 -33.81
C HIS A 20 32.42 4.48 -34.04
N PRO A 21 31.22 4.15 -33.53
CA PRO A 21 30.06 5.01 -33.71
C PRO A 21 30.30 6.36 -33.02
N HIS A 22 30.08 7.44 -33.77
CA HIS A 22 30.00 8.80 -33.24
C HIS A 22 28.92 8.84 -32.14
N LEU A 23 29.31 9.25 -30.94
CA LEU A 23 28.37 9.55 -29.85
C LEU A 23 27.58 10.80 -30.24
N GLU A 24 26.37 10.62 -30.78
CA GLU A 24 25.40 11.70 -30.86
C GLU A 24 25.03 12.14 -29.44
N SER A 25 25.08 13.44 -29.20
CA SER A 25 24.58 14.10 -27.99
C SER A 25 23.14 13.62 -27.72
N ARG A 26 22.92 12.87 -26.63
CA ARG A 26 21.56 12.50 -26.19
C ARG A 26 20.72 13.77 -26.09
N ALA A 27 19.62 13.84 -26.84
CA ALA A 27 18.71 14.97 -26.82
C ALA A 27 18.24 15.25 -25.37
N THR A 28 18.33 16.51 -24.95
CA THR A 28 17.77 16.97 -23.67
C THR A 28 16.26 16.71 -23.66
N PRO A 29 15.68 16.25 -22.53
CA PRO A 29 14.24 16.06 -22.44
C PRO A 29 13.53 17.39 -22.64
N LYS A 30 12.32 17.32 -23.18
CA LYS A 30 11.46 18.49 -23.24
C LYS A 30 10.86 18.72 -21.85
N VAL A 31 10.93 19.96 -21.40
CA VAL A 31 10.18 20.45 -20.24
C VAL A 31 9.02 21.26 -20.79
N TYR A 32 7.81 20.91 -20.39
CA TYR A 32 6.60 21.63 -20.76
C TYR A 32 6.04 22.31 -19.53
N ASP A 33 6.05 23.63 -19.55
CA ASP A 33 5.49 24.49 -18.50
C ASP A 33 4.27 25.28 -19.00
N ALA A 34 4.00 25.32 -20.30
CA ALA A 34 2.83 25.99 -20.85
C ALA A 34 2.18 25.19 -22.00
N CYS A 35 0.89 25.43 -22.18
CA CYS A 35 0.14 24.97 -23.35
C CYS A 35 0.55 25.71 -24.63
N ILE A 36 0.51 25.03 -25.78
CA ILE A 36 0.85 25.65 -27.08
C ILE A 36 -0.37 25.91 -27.95
N ASN A 37 -1.42 25.10 -27.80
CA ASN A 37 -2.64 25.24 -28.57
C ASN A 37 -3.48 26.39 -28.01
N SER A 38 -3.93 27.28 -28.89
CA SER A 38 -4.79 28.40 -28.51
C SER A 38 -6.18 27.89 -28.15
N ASN A 39 -6.77 28.49 -27.12
CA ASN A 39 -8.10 28.21 -26.55
C ASN A 39 -8.22 26.92 -25.74
N ASP A 40 -7.10 26.25 -25.47
CA ASP A 40 -7.04 25.02 -24.68
C ASP A 40 -6.60 25.32 -23.24
N ILE A 41 -7.31 24.76 -22.28
CA ILE A 41 -6.97 24.79 -20.85
C ILE A 41 -6.75 23.36 -20.42
N ALA A 42 -5.53 23.05 -19.98
CA ALA A 42 -5.18 21.78 -19.38
C ALA A 42 -5.26 21.92 -17.85
N ILE A 43 -6.31 21.35 -17.25
CA ILE A 43 -6.41 21.23 -15.79
C ILE A 43 -5.73 19.92 -15.39
N THR A 44 -4.72 20.03 -14.53
CA THR A 44 -3.89 18.91 -14.10
C THR A 44 -3.96 18.71 -12.59
N PHE A 45 -3.81 17.47 -12.15
CA PHE A 45 -3.90 17.07 -10.76
C PHE A 45 -2.71 16.21 -10.34
N ASP A 46 -2.11 16.56 -9.21
CA ASP A 46 -0.99 15.83 -8.61
C ASP A 46 -1.44 14.95 -7.44
N ASP A 47 -0.51 14.10 -7.01
CA ASP A 47 -0.53 13.31 -5.78
C ASP A 47 -1.57 12.18 -5.66
N GLY A 48 -2.34 11.97 -6.72
CA GLY A 48 -3.22 10.82 -6.88
C GLY A 48 -2.47 9.48 -6.99
N PRO A 49 -3.17 8.35 -7.14
CA PRO A 49 -4.60 8.22 -7.14
C PRO A 49 -5.16 8.24 -5.72
N TRP A 50 -6.18 9.06 -5.49
CA TRP A 50 -6.88 9.10 -4.21
C TRP A 50 -8.39 8.89 -4.32
N VAL A 51 -9.10 8.96 -3.20
CA VAL A 51 -10.54 8.65 -3.10
C VAL A 51 -11.42 9.59 -3.93
N TYR A 52 -10.89 10.72 -4.41
CA TYR A 52 -11.61 11.71 -5.20
C TYR A 52 -11.42 11.57 -6.72
N LEU A 53 -10.48 10.74 -7.19
CA LEU A 53 -10.19 10.55 -8.62
C LEU A 53 -11.47 10.27 -9.43
N ARG A 54 -12.32 9.38 -8.92
CA ARG A 54 -13.56 8.97 -9.57
C ARG A 54 -14.56 10.12 -9.71
N SER A 55 -14.75 10.92 -8.65
CA SER A 55 -15.70 12.03 -8.68
C SER A 55 -15.21 13.18 -9.55
N ILE A 56 -13.90 13.46 -9.58
CA ILE A 56 -13.30 14.45 -10.48
C ILE A 56 -13.48 13.99 -11.94
N SER A 57 -13.15 12.74 -12.25
CA SER A 57 -13.35 12.18 -13.59
C SER A 57 -14.80 12.27 -14.08
N ASP A 58 -15.78 11.98 -13.21
CA ASP A 58 -17.20 12.11 -13.54
C ASP A 58 -17.61 13.55 -13.84
N GLN A 59 -17.07 14.53 -13.10
CA GLN A 59 -17.37 15.95 -13.33
C GLN A 59 -16.85 16.43 -14.69
N PHE A 60 -15.61 16.10 -15.05
CA PHE A 60 -15.05 16.43 -16.36
C PHE A 60 -15.80 15.71 -17.48
N THR A 61 -16.04 14.40 -17.32
CA THR A 61 -16.75 13.59 -18.31
C THR A 61 -18.16 14.12 -18.57
N LYS A 62 -18.92 14.45 -17.51
CA LYS A 62 -20.26 15.03 -17.62
C LYS A 62 -20.26 16.39 -18.33
N ALA A 63 -19.18 17.16 -18.18
CA ALA A 63 -19.00 18.44 -18.85
C ALA A 63 -18.48 18.31 -20.29
N GLY A 64 -18.25 17.09 -20.81
CA GLY A 64 -17.64 16.89 -22.13
C GLY A 64 -16.18 17.34 -22.20
N ALA A 65 -15.50 17.36 -21.05
CA ALA A 65 -14.15 17.87 -20.85
C ALA A 65 -13.18 16.76 -20.44
N LYS A 66 -11.87 17.03 -20.54
CA LYS A 66 -10.80 16.15 -20.07
C LYS A 66 -9.89 16.86 -19.05
N ALA A 67 -9.18 16.05 -18.28
CA ALA A 67 -8.17 16.45 -17.30
C ALA A 67 -6.95 15.53 -17.42
N SER A 68 -5.85 15.91 -16.77
CA SER A 68 -4.65 15.05 -16.66
C SER A 68 -4.31 14.80 -15.21
N PHE A 69 -3.95 13.56 -14.88
CA PHE A 69 -3.64 13.15 -13.52
C PHE A 69 -2.22 12.60 -13.44
N PHE A 70 -1.42 13.09 -12.51
CA PHE A 70 -0.06 12.62 -12.24
C PHE A 70 -0.06 11.81 -10.96
N PHE A 71 0.15 10.50 -11.10
CA PHE A 71 -0.03 9.56 -10.00
C PHE A 71 1.28 9.17 -9.31
N ASN A 72 1.26 9.18 -7.98
CA ASN A 72 2.19 8.45 -7.16
C ASN A 72 1.85 6.97 -7.10
N GLY A 73 2.86 6.18 -6.71
CA GLY A 73 2.68 4.76 -6.46
C GLY A 73 2.22 4.39 -5.06
N ASN A 74 2.76 5.03 -4.03
CA ASN A 74 2.53 4.65 -2.62
C ASN A 74 2.58 5.88 -1.68
N ASN A 75 1.77 6.90 -1.96
CA ASN A 75 1.78 8.16 -1.21
C ASN A 75 0.61 8.24 -0.21
N TYR A 76 -0.57 8.66 -0.69
CA TYR A 76 -1.79 8.69 0.12
C TYR A 76 -2.40 7.29 0.29
N GLY A 77 -2.16 6.40 -0.66
CA GLY A 77 -2.49 4.98 -0.63
C GLY A 77 -1.68 4.21 -1.67
N CYS A 78 -1.89 2.91 -1.73
CA CYS A 78 -1.20 2.08 -2.71
C CYS A 78 -1.94 2.12 -4.05
N ILE A 79 -1.22 2.40 -5.14
CA ILE A 79 -1.75 2.43 -6.52
C ILE A 79 -2.37 1.09 -6.94
N TYR A 80 -1.94 -0.02 -6.33
CA TYR A 80 -2.48 -1.36 -6.57
C TYR A 80 -3.68 -1.75 -5.69
N ASP A 81 -4.12 -0.89 -4.78
CA ASP A 81 -5.34 -1.14 -4.01
C ASP A 81 -6.51 -1.31 -4.97
N SER A 82 -7.35 -2.32 -4.75
CA SER A 82 -8.37 -2.69 -5.74
C SER A 82 -9.34 -1.57 -6.10
N ALA A 83 -9.67 -0.71 -5.13
CA ALA A 83 -10.50 0.47 -5.39
C ALA A 83 -9.75 1.53 -6.22
N ARG A 84 -8.46 1.76 -5.95
CA ARG A 84 -7.59 2.66 -6.73
C ARG A 84 -7.40 2.15 -8.16
N VAL A 85 -7.14 0.85 -8.33
CA VAL A 85 -7.06 0.19 -9.66
C VAL A 85 -8.32 0.44 -10.48
N GLY A 86 -9.51 0.27 -9.87
CA GLY A 86 -10.78 0.51 -10.55
C GLY A 86 -10.98 1.99 -10.95
N ASP A 87 -10.62 2.92 -10.06
CA ASP A 87 -10.77 4.36 -10.33
C ASP A 87 -9.80 4.85 -11.42
N ILE A 88 -8.56 4.34 -11.44
CA ILE A 88 -7.56 4.62 -12.49
C ILE A 88 -8.02 4.10 -13.84
N GLN A 89 -8.52 2.85 -13.89
CA GLN A 89 -9.07 2.27 -15.11
C GLN A 89 -10.27 3.06 -15.62
N TYR A 90 -11.12 3.53 -14.70
CA TYR A 90 -12.26 4.37 -15.06
C TYR A 90 -11.82 5.72 -15.66
N ALA A 91 -10.93 6.44 -14.99
CA ALA A 91 -10.47 7.75 -15.45
C ALA A 91 -9.76 7.65 -16.81
N TYR A 92 -8.94 6.61 -17.01
CA TYR A 92 -8.30 6.33 -18.29
C TYR A 92 -9.32 6.00 -19.39
N ALA A 93 -10.30 5.13 -19.11
CA ALA A 93 -11.36 4.78 -20.06
C ALA A 93 -12.26 5.97 -20.41
N ALA A 94 -12.42 6.92 -19.50
CA ALA A 94 -13.10 8.19 -19.74
C ALA A 94 -12.28 9.14 -20.64
N GLY A 95 -11.07 8.77 -21.06
CA GLY A 95 -10.22 9.53 -21.98
C GLY A 95 -9.39 10.63 -21.31
N HIS A 96 -9.25 10.60 -19.98
CA HIS A 96 -8.31 11.47 -19.30
C HIS A 96 -6.87 10.99 -19.52
N MET A 97 -5.92 11.91 -19.38
CA MET A 97 -4.49 11.58 -19.46
C MET A 97 -3.98 11.14 -18.09
N ILE A 98 -3.24 10.03 -18.05
CA ILE A 98 -2.58 9.53 -16.84
C ILE A 98 -1.05 9.64 -17.01
N GLY A 99 -0.43 10.51 -16.22
CA GLY A 99 1.01 10.73 -16.15
C GLY A 99 1.65 10.06 -14.94
N SER A 100 2.98 9.95 -14.95
CA SER A 100 3.76 9.52 -13.79
C SER A 100 4.01 10.71 -12.86
N HIS A 101 3.91 10.51 -11.56
CA HIS A 101 4.52 11.39 -10.56
C HIS A 101 5.74 10.66 -9.99
N THR A 102 5.74 10.24 -8.73
CA THR A 102 6.84 9.44 -8.15
C THR A 102 6.36 8.27 -7.28
N TRP A 103 7.21 7.26 -7.09
CA TRP A 103 7.07 6.34 -5.97
C TRP A 103 7.45 7.07 -4.67
N CYS A 104 6.84 6.75 -3.52
CA CYS A 104 7.17 7.45 -2.28
C CYS A 104 8.59 7.10 -1.83
N GLU A 105 9.56 7.95 -2.14
CA GLU A 105 10.97 7.72 -1.81
C GLU A 105 11.31 8.02 -0.33
N ALA A 106 10.41 8.69 0.39
CA ALA A 106 10.63 9.15 1.77
C ALA A 106 9.34 9.19 2.63
N CYS A 107 8.53 8.14 2.60
CA CYS A 107 7.45 7.94 3.58
C CYS A 107 8.00 7.56 4.98
N CYS A 108 9.29 7.77 5.21
CA CYS A 108 9.97 7.55 6.47
C CYS A 108 9.79 8.79 7.36
N PHE A 109 9.01 8.61 8.42
CA PHE A 109 9.01 9.36 9.67
C PHE A 109 10.22 10.29 9.82
N VAL A 110 10.05 11.59 9.55
CA VAL A 110 11.03 12.59 10.00
C VAL A 110 10.85 12.71 11.51
N ILE A 111 11.62 11.96 12.32
CA ILE A 111 11.82 12.35 13.71
C ILE A 111 12.71 13.58 13.67
N LEU A 112 12.10 14.77 13.73
CA LEU A 112 12.86 15.96 14.13
C LEU A 112 13.32 15.76 15.58
N PRO A 113 14.57 16.11 15.92
CA PRO A 113 15.08 15.96 17.27
C PRO A 113 14.21 16.73 18.27
N LEU A 114 13.84 16.04 19.34
CA LEU A 114 12.89 16.39 20.42
C LEU A 114 13.24 17.63 21.27
N ASN A 115 14.07 18.55 20.76
CA ASN A 115 14.73 19.56 21.59
C ASN A 115 14.42 21.00 21.16
N ALA A 116 13.47 21.21 20.24
CA ALA A 116 13.03 22.55 19.88
C ALA A 116 11.50 22.62 19.88
N PHE A 117 11.00 23.67 20.54
CA PHE A 117 9.66 24.25 20.50
C PHE A 117 8.71 23.93 21.66
N THR A 118 8.45 25.00 22.42
CA THR A 118 7.36 25.21 23.37
C THR A 118 6.00 25.20 22.66
N GLU A 119 4.94 24.99 23.44
CA GLU A 119 3.53 24.83 23.06
C GLU A 119 3.08 25.52 21.75
N GLN A 120 2.25 24.78 20.99
CA GLN A 120 1.55 25.13 19.75
C GLN A 120 2.19 24.62 18.44
N THR A 121 2.30 23.29 18.27
CA THR A 121 2.31 22.68 16.93
C THR A 121 1.59 21.34 16.93
N VAL A 122 0.42 21.32 16.31
CA VAL A 122 -0.33 20.11 15.96
C VAL A 122 0.56 19.26 15.04
N LEU A 123 0.65 17.97 15.30
CA LEU A 123 1.29 16.96 14.46
C LEU A 123 0.80 17.07 13.01
N LEU A 124 1.54 17.75 12.15
CA LEU A 124 1.41 17.61 10.71
C LEU A 124 2.06 16.28 10.32
N ASN A 125 1.24 15.25 10.13
CA ASN A 125 1.63 14.02 9.43
C ASN A 125 1.91 14.36 7.95
N ILE A 126 3.08 14.91 7.64
CA ILE A 126 3.48 15.17 6.26
C ILE A 126 4.05 13.86 5.69
N ARG A 127 3.20 13.03 5.09
CA ARG A 127 3.66 12.12 4.03
C ARG A 127 3.95 13.00 2.83
N SER A 128 5.22 13.36 2.63
CA SER A 128 5.67 14.05 1.42
C SER A 128 6.50 13.08 0.60
N HIS A 129 6.39 13.22 -0.72
CA HIS A 129 7.23 12.51 -1.67
C HIS A 129 8.43 13.43 -1.97
N ALA A 130 9.65 12.89 -1.85
CA ALA A 130 10.89 13.68 -1.81
C ALA A 130 11.17 14.43 -3.14
N SER A 131 11.86 15.58 -3.06
CA SER A 131 12.38 16.27 -4.24
C SER A 131 13.39 15.37 -4.95
N LEU A 132 13.15 15.07 -6.24
CA LEU A 132 14.03 14.21 -7.04
C LEU A 132 15.45 14.76 -7.17
N THR A 133 15.64 16.07 -7.01
CA THR A 133 16.96 16.71 -7.06
C THR A 133 17.86 16.33 -5.89
N SER A 134 17.25 15.89 -4.77
CA SER A 134 17.95 15.47 -3.56
C SER A 134 18.35 13.99 -3.57
N LEU A 135 17.90 13.24 -4.57
CA LEU A 135 18.02 11.79 -4.65
C LEU A 135 19.15 11.37 -5.61
N SER A 136 19.70 10.18 -5.39
CA SER A 136 20.70 9.62 -6.31
C SER A 136 20.07 9.20 -7.64
N SER A 137 20.87 9.08 -8.71
CA SER A 137 20.37 8.66 -10.02
C SER A 137 19.69 7.28 -10.01
N ALA A 138 20.09 6.38 -9.13
CA ALA A 138 19.46 5.06 -8.99
C ALA A 138 18.08 5.17 -8.33
N GLN A 139 17.97 6.03 -7.32
CA GLN A 139 16.74 6.30 -6.60
C GLN A 139 15.68 6.95 -7.50
N VAL A 140 16.06 8.03 -8.21
CA VAL A 140 15.20 8.69 -9.20
C VAL A 140 14.74 7.71 -10.28
N GLN A 141 15.62 6.87 -10.80
CA GLN A 141 15.24 5.87 -11.81
C GLN A 141 14.22 4.86 -11.30
N ASP A 142 14.37 4.42 -10.05
CA ASP A 142 13.53 3.41 -9.46
C ASP A 142 12.15 3.96 -9.09
N ALA A 143 12.05 5.18 -8.53
CA ALA A 143 10.73 5.79 -8.32
C ALA A 143 9.95 6.02 -9.61
N MET A 144 10.63 6.45 -10.67
CA MET A 144 10.01 6.63 -11.98
C MET A 144 9.57 5.27 -12.56
N TYR A 145 10.43 4.26 -12.47
CA TYR A 145 10.16 2.94 -13.00
C TYR A 145 8.96 2.26 -12.35
N ARG A 146 8.80 2.35 -11.03
CA ARG A 146 7.71 1.66 -10.33
C ARG A 146 6.33 2.19 -10.67
N VAL A 147 6.21 3.51 -10.86
CA VAL A 147 4.96 4.12 -11.32
C VAL A 147 4.66 3.70 -12.75
N GLU A 148 5.67 3.70 -13.64
CA GLU A 148 5.50 3.20 -15.01
C GLU A 148 5.09 1.72 -15.05
N GLU A 149 5.69 0.88 -14.22
CA GLU A 149 5.35 -0.54 -14.11
C GLU A 149 3.91 -0.71 -13.61
N ALA A 150 3.50 0.03 -12.58
CA ALA A 150 2.13 0.02 -12.08
C ALA A 150 1.12 0.41 -13.16
N LEU A 151 1.34 1.51 -13.87
CA LEU A 151 0.43 1.97 -14.92
C LEU A 151 0.39 1.03 -16.12
N SER A 152 1.54 0.43 -16.48
CA SER A 152 1.59 -0.59 -17.52
C SER A 152 0.75 -1.82 -17.15
N ARG A 153 0.73 -2.21 -15.87
CA ARG A 153 -0.11 -3.33 -15.40
C ARG A 153 -1.58 -2.96 -15.33
N ILE A 154 -1.90 -1.81 -14.72
CA ILE A 154 -3.27 -1.41 -14.38
C ILE A 154 -4.08 -1.03 -15.62
N ILE A 155 -3.49 -0.24 -16.52
CA ILE A 155 -4.18 0.33 -17.70
C ILE A 155 -3.47 0.02 -19.02
N GLY A 156 -2.34 -0.70 -19.00
CA GLY A 156 -1.66 -1.12 -20.22
C GLY A 156 -0.77 -0.06 -20.84
N VAL A 157 -0.53 1.08 -20.17
CA VAL A 157 0.18 2.22 -20.78
C VAL A 157 1.51 2.51 -20.10
N ARG A 158 2.45 3.07 -20.87
CA ARG A 158 3.67 3.70 -20.34
C ARG A 158 3.60 5.21 -20.60
N PRO A 159 3.49 6.06 -19.57
CA PRO A 159 3.35 7.51 -19.74
C PRO A 159 4.50 8.14 -20.52
N ALA A 160 4.18 9.12 -21.38
CA ALA A 160 5.15 10.00 -22.01
C ALA A 160 5.54 11.20 -21.13
N PHE A 161 4.85 11.38 -20.00
CA PHE A 161 5.03 12.52 -19.10
C PHE A 161 5.26 12.06 -17.66
N MET A 162 6.21 12.73 -17.01
CA MET A 162 6.48 12.66 -15.58
C MET A 162 6.36 14.08 -15.01
N ARG A 163 5.65 14.27 -13.90
CA ARG A 163 5.68 15.51 -13.13
C ARG A 163 6.59 15.37 -11.91
N PRO A 164 7.70 16.12 -11.84
CA PRO A 164 8.57 16.05 -10.69
C PRO A 164 7.91 16.68 -9.46
N PRO A 165 8.12 16.13 -8.26
CA PRO A 165 7.65 16.69 -7.00
C PRO A 165 8.14 18.13 -6.81
N PHE A 166 7.25 19.00 -6.34
CA PHE A 166 7.50 20.45 -6.17
C PHE A 166 7.88 21.18 -7.47
N GLY A 167 7.79 20.52 -8.63
CA GLY A 167 8.35 21.05 -9.88
C GLY A 167 9.88 21.00 -9.94
N ASP A 168 10.54 20.35 -8.97
CA ASP A 168 12.00 20.36 -8.81
C ASP A 168 12.70 19.40 -9.78
N TYR A 169 13.60 19.92 -10.60
CA TYR A 169 14.47 19.10 -11.45
C TYR A 169 15.86 19.71 -11.62
N ASN A 170 16.81 18.85 -11.95
CA ASN A 170 18.18 19.21 -12.34
C ASN A 170 18.60 18.40 -13.58
N GLY A 171 19.83 18.61 -14.06
CA GLY A 171 20.33 17.89 -15.24
C GLY A 171 20.30 16.36 -15.12
N ASN A 172 20.41 15.82 -13.91
CA ASN A 172 20.30 14.37 -13.66
C ASN A 172 18.85 13.88 -13.85
N VAL A 173 17.87 14.53 -13.21
CA VAL A 173 16.44 14.19 -13.36
C VAL A 173 16.01 14.31 -14.83
N GLN A 174 16.44 15.37 -15.50
CA GLN A 174 16.22 15.56 -16.92
C GLN A 174 16.83 14.42 -17.76
N SER A 175 18.11 14.11 -17.55
CA SER A 175 18.77 13.03 -18.31
C SER A 175 18.10 11.67 -18.10
N ILE A 176 17.59 11.39 -16.89
CA ILE A 176 16.87 10.16 -16.58
C ILE A 176 15.52 10.14 -17.30
N ALA A 177 14.73 11.22 -17.20
CA ALA A 177 13.45 11.33 -17.91
C ALA A 177 13.62 11.14 -19.43
N ALA A 178 14.61 11.82 -20.04
CA ALA A 178 14.94 11.64 -21.46
C ALA A 178 15.33 10.20 -21.80
N GLY A 179 16.18 9.57 -20.98
CA GLY A 179 16.60 8.19 -21.16
C GLY A 179 15.43 7.19 -21.11
N ARG A 180 14.34 7.56 -20.44
CA ARG A 180 13.10 6.78 -20.33
C ARG A 180 12.05 7.17 -21.38
N GLY A 181 12.35 8.13 -22.25
CA GLY A 181 11.43 8.68 -23.25
C GLY A 181 10.31 9.54 -22.67
N GLN A 182 10.47 10.03 -21.43
CA GLN A 182 9.52 10.92 -20.77
C GLN A 182 9.92 12.38 -20.91
N SER A 183 8.92 13.25 -21.01
CA SER A 183 9.04 14.70 -20.87
C SER A 183 8.65 15.13 -19.45
N LEU A 184 9.25 16.21 -18.95
CA LEU A 184 8.85 16.78 -17.66
C LEU A 184 7.64 17.69 -17.87
N ALA A 185 6.59 17.50 -17.07
CA ALA A 185 5.39 18.30 -17.08
C ALA A 185 5.36 19.22 -15.85
N LEU A 186 5.49 20.52 -16.06
CA LEU A 186 5.32 21.58 -15.05
C LEU A 186 4.00 22.30 -15.30
N TRP A 187 3.90 23.57 -14.89
CA TRP A 187 2.72 24.40 -15.02
C TRP A 187 3.11 25.87 -15.15
N ASP A 188 2.22 26.67 -15.74
CA ASP A 188 2.32 28.13 -15.82
C ASP A 188 1.38 28.80 -14.81
N TRP A 189 0.43 28.02 -14.24
CA TRP A 189 -0.51 28.46 -13.22
C TRP A 189 -0.61 27.46 -12.08
N ASP A 190 -0.39 27.94 -10.86
CA ASP A 190 -0.58 27.19 -9.62
C ASP A 190 -1.82 27.72 -8.89
N THR A 191 -2.71 26.82 -8.45
CA THR A 191 -3.86 27.21 -7.62
C THR A 191 -3.51 27.36 -6.15
N GLU A 192 -2.31 26.93 -5.75
CA GLU A 192 -1.82 26.90 -4.37
C GLU A 192 -2.76 26.10 -3.43
N ASP A 193 -3.56 25.20 -4.01
CA ASP A 193 -4.61 24.47 -3.27
C ASP A 193 -4.02 23.54 -2.20
N ALA A 194 -2.82 23.02 -2.42
CA ALA A 194 -2.03 22.26 -1.45
C ALA A 194 -1.07 23.11 -0.58
N ASP A 195 -0.88 24.39 -0.92
CA ASP A 195 0.07 25.30 -0.25
C ASP A 195 -0.61 26.25 0.76
N GLY A 196 -1.81 25.87 1.22
CA GLY A 196 -2.55 26.59 2.26
C GLY A 196 -3.41 27.75 1.74
N ALA A 197 -3.57 27.89 0.42
CA ALA A 197 -4.53 28.84 -0.14
C ALA A 197 -5.97 28.47 0.26
N THR A 198 -6.78 29.50 0.52
CA THR A 198 -8.23 29.33 0.67
C THR A 198 -8.87 29.07 -0.69
N VAL A 199 -10.06 28.45 -0.69
CA VAL A 199 -10.86 28.24 -1.90
C VAL A 199 -11.01 29.53 -2.72
N ALA A 200 -11.25 30.67 -2.08
CA ALA A 200 -11.41 31.96 -2.77
C ALA A 200 -10.11 32.43 -3.45
N GLN A 201 -8.94 32.14 -2.87
CA GLN A 201 -7.65 32.45 -3.49
C GLN A 201 -7.40 31.56 -4.70
N SER A 202 -7.65 30.26 -4.60
CA SER A 202 -7.54 29.33 -5.73
C SER A 202 -8.55 29.66 -6.84
N GLU A 203 -9.78 30.06 -6.51
CA GLU A 203 -10.75 30.58 -7.48
C GLU A 203 -10.27 31.87 -8.15
N ALA A 204 -9.59 32.76 -7.42
CA ALA A 204 -9.04 33.98 -7.98
C ALA A 204 -7.97 33.69 -9.06
N VAL A 205 -7.18 32.62 -8.91
CA VAL A 205 -6.25 32.14 -9.94
C VAL A 205 -7.01 31.77 -11.22
N TYR A 206 -8.07 30.95 -11.14
CA TYR A 206 -8.87 30.62 -12.33
C TYR A 206 -9.51 31.87 -12.96
N ASN A 207 -9.98 32.82 -12.16
CA ASN A 207 -10.52 34.08 -12.66
C ASN A 207 -9.47 34.92 -13.37
N GLN A 208 -8.23 34.94 -12.86
CA GLN A 208 -7.12 35.62 -13.50
C GLN A 208 -6.87 35.01 -14.88
N ILE A 209 -6.77 33.68 -14.98
CA ILE A 209 -6.60 32.97 -16.25
C ILE A 209 -7.75 33.29 -17.22
N ALA A 210 -8.99 33.17 -16.74
CA ALA A 210 -10.20 33.40 -17.53
C ALA A 210 -10.32 34.84 -18.07
N ASN A 211 -9.65 35.80 -17.44
CA ASN A 211 -9.67 37.21 -17.81
C ASN A 211 -8.37 37.68 -18.49
N GLN A 212 -7.36 36.80 -18.61
CA GLN A 212 -6.13 37.12 -19.32
C GLN A 212 -6.31 37.09 -20.84
N LYS A 213 -5.38 37.75 -21.55
CA LYS A 213 -5.26 37.65 -23.01
C LYS A 213 -4.67 36.30 -23.45
N ALA A 214 -4.05 35.55 -22.52
CA ALA A 214 -3.54 34.22 -22.78
C ALA A 214 -4.71 33.33 -23.20
N LYS A 215 -4.61 32.73 -24.39
CA LYS A 215 -5.67 31.87 -24.90
C LYS A 215 -5.54 30.45 -24.36
N ASN A 216 -4.56 30.14 -23.53
CA ASN A 216 -4.35 28.81 -22.99
C ASN A 216 -3.72 28.87 -21.60
N ALA A 217 -3.77 27.74 -20.90
CA ALA A 217 -3.18 27.59 -19.57
C ALA A 217 -2.96 26.11 -19.24
N LEU A 218 -1.90 25.84 -18.50
CA LEU A 218 -1.57 24.57 -17.89
C LEU A 218 -1.59 24.72 -16.36
N ILE A 219 -2.68 24.26 -15.75
CA ILE A 219 -3.01 24.58 -14.36
C ILE A 219 -2.71 23.39 -13.44
N LEU A 220 -1.94 23.63 -12.37
CA LEU A 220 -1.70 22.69 -11.27
C LEU A 220 -2.79 22.78 -10.20
N ASN A 221 -3.21 21.60 -9.74
CA ASN A 221 -4.11 21.35 -8.60
C ASN A 221 -3.70 20.01 -7.97
N HIS A 222 -4.31 19.66 -6.84
CA HIS A 222 -4.07 18.37 -6.18
C HIS A 222 -5.39 17.62 -5.96
N GLU A 223 -5.50 16.40 -6.52
CA GLU A 223 -6.74 15.61 -6.39
C GLU A 223 -6.93 14.99 -5.01
N THR A 224 -5.95 15.13 -4.11
CA THR A 224 -5.96 14.58 -2.75
C THR A 224 -6.79 15.41 -1.78
N LEU A 225 -7.22 16.60 -2.19
CA LEU A 225 -7.96 17.56 -1.38
C LEU A 225 -9.46 17.56 -1.71
N GLN A 226 -10.27 17.44 -0.66
CA GLN A 226 -11.73 17.46 -0.79
C GLN A 226 -12.25 18.78 -1.38
N THR A 227 -11.64 19.91 -0.98
CA THR A 227 -11.99 21.25 -1.47
C THR A 227 -11.71 21.39 -2.97
N THR A 228 -10.60 20.83 -3.45
CA THR A 228 -10.28 20.79 -4.87
C THR A 228 -11.34 19.99 -5.63
N ALA A 229 -11.60 18.76 -5.18
CA ALA A 229 -12.52 17.84 -5.84
C ALA A 229 -13.98 18.34 -5.87
N ASN A 230 -14.47 18.92 -4.76
CA ASN A 230 -15.89 19.22 -4.56
C ASN A 230 -16.24 20.70 -4.79
N THR A 231 -15.26 21.59 -4.84
CA THR A 231 -15.51 23.04 -4.96
C THR A 231 -14.76 23.66 -6.13
N LEU A 232 -13.44 23.50 -6.19
CA LEU A 232 -12.62 24.13 -7.24
C LEU A 232 -12.87 23.53 -8.62
N VAL A 233 -12.94 22.20 -8.74
CA VAL A 233 -13.21 21.52 -10.01
C VAL A 233 -14.54 21.95 -10.65
N PRO A 234 -15.70 21.90 -9.95
CA PRO A 234 -16.96 22.35 -10.55
C PRO A 234 -16.93 23.84 -10.92
N TYR A 235 -16.25 24.67 -10.12
CA TYR A 235 -16.08 26.10 -10.40
C TYR A 235 -15.27 26.34 -11.68
N ALA A 236 -14.09 25.73 -11.78
CA ALA A 236 -13.17 25.86 -12.91
C ALA A 236 -13.84 25.42 -14.21
N ILE A 237 -14.51 24.25 -14.19
CA ILE A 237 -15.21 23.73 -15.37
C ILE A 237 -16.22 24.75 -15.87
N LYS A 238 -17.10 25.23 -14.98
CA LYS A 238 -18.14 26.20 -15.33
C LYS A 238 -17.55 27.51 -15.83
N LEU A 239 -16.53 28.04 -15.15
CA LEU A 239 -15.89 29.30 -15.50
C LEU A 239 -15.27 29.23 -16.90
N PHE A 240 -14.38 28.27 -17.15
CA PHE A 240 -13.65 28.20 -18.41
C PHE A 240 -14.56 27.87 -19.60
N GLN A 241 -15.55 26.98 -19.42
CA GLN A 241 -16.54 26.71 -20.47
C GLN A 241 -17.40 27.93 -20.77
N SER A 242 -17.80 28.72 -19.75
CA SER A 242 -18.56 29.97 -19.97
C SER A 242 -17.79 31.02 -20.76
N LYS A 243 -16.45 30.94 -20.74
CA LYS A 243 -15.55 31.81 -21.49
C LYS A 243 -15.16 31.24 -22.86
N GLY A 244 -15.68 30.07 -23.21
CA GLY A 244 -15.45 29.42 -24.50
C GLY A 244 -14.16 28.62 -24.61
N TYR A 245 -13.43 28.40 -23.51
CA TYR A 245 -12.25 27.56 -23.50
C TYR A 245 -12.60 26.08 -23.66
N LYS A 246 -11.68 25.32 -24.24
CA LYS A 246 -11.75 23.85 -24.29
C LYS A 246 -10.92 23.28 -23.15
N LEU A 247 -11.54 22.43 -22.36
CA LEU A 247 -10.86 21.72 -21.28
C LEU A 247 -10.33 20.38 -21.81
N VAL A 248 -9.02 20.30 -21.99
CA VAL A 248 -8.33 19.20 -22.66
C VAL A 248 -7.25 18.59 -21.77
N THR A 249 -6.72 17.44 -22.16
CA THR A 249 -5.53 16.88 -21.53
C THR A 249 -4.29 17.71 -21.83
N LEU A 250 -3.23 17.57 -21.02
CA LEU A 250 -1.92 18.20 -21.26
C LEU A 250 -1.39 17.81 -22.65
N ALA A 251 -1.45 16.53 -23.00
CA ALA A 251 -0.98 16.03 -24.28
C ALA A 251 -1.71 16.67 -25.48
N GLU A 252 -3.05 16.81 -25.40
CA GLU A 252 -3.84 17.52 -26.40
C GLU A 252 -3.47 19.01 -26.45
N CYS A 253 -3.27 19.66 -25.30
CA CYS A 253 -2.86 21.05 -25.20
C CYS A 253 -1.49 21.33 -25.84
N LEU A 254 -0.63 20.30 -25.87
CA LEU A 254 0.71 20.29 -26.45
C LEU A 254 0.76 19.73 -27.87
N GLY A 255 -0.31 19.11 -28.36
CA GLY A 255 -0.32 18.43 -29.67
C GLY A 255 0.68 17.27 -29.77
N VAL A 256 0.89 16.51 -28.69
CA VAL A 256 1.80 15.35 -28.65
C VAL A 256 1.10 14.12 -28.07
N ASP A 257 1.72 12.95 -28.23
CA ASP A 257 1.15 11.71 -27.70
C ASP A 257 1.28 11.62 -26.17
N PRO A 258 0.21 11.23 -25.44
CA PRO A 258 0.24 11.11 -23.97
C PRO A 258 1.04 9.89 -23.46
N TYR A 259 1.26 8.89 -24.32
CA TYR A 259 1.85 7.61 -23.94
C TYR A 259 2.93 7.19 -24.94
N GLN A 260 3.99 6.59 -24.42
CA GLN A 260 5.04 5.97 -25.23
C GLN A 260 4.60 4.59 -25.75
N ILE A 261 3.78 3.90 -24.95
CA ILE A 261 3.25 2.57 -25.24
C ILE A 261 1.79 2.56 -24.81
N VAL A 262 0.92 2.05 -25.69
CA VAL A 262 -0.47 1.74 -25.39
C VAL A 262 -0.69 0.27 -25.70
N GLY A 263 -0.92 -0.52 -24.64
CA GLY A 263 -1.18 -1.95 -24.69
C GLY A 263 -2.49 -2.29 -23.99
N GLN A 264 -2.64 -3.56 -23.63
CA GLN A 264 -3.77 -4.03 -22.84
C GLN A 264 -3.41 -4.04 -21.35
N PRO A 265 -4.35 -3.70 -20.45
CA PRO A 265 -4.14 -3.91 -19.03
C PRO A 265 -3.87 -5.38 -18.75
N GLN A 266 -2.96 -5.65 -17.83
CA GLN A 266 -2.71 -7.01 -17.39
C GLN A 266 -3.91 -7.48 -16.54
N THR A 267 -4.33 -8.72 -16.76
CA THR A 267 -5.32 -9.34 -15.88
C THR A 267 -4.68 -9.61 -14.53
N ARG A 268 -5.31 -9.12 -13.46
CA ARG A 268 -4.99 -9.49 -12.09
C ARG A 268 -5.38 -10.96 -11.89
N THR A 269 -4.52 -11.88 -12.32
CA THR A 269 -4.82 -13.31 -12.27
C THR A 269 -4.74 -13.79 -10.84
N PHE A 270 -5.91 -14.19 -10.35
CA PHE A 270 -6.04 -15.00 -9.15
C PHE A 270 -5.59 -16.41 -9.47
N SER A 271 -4.49 -16.84 -8.87
CA SER A 271 -4.11 -18.24 -8.95
C SER A 271 -5.09 -19.05 -8.10
N LYS A 272 -6.01 -19.78 -8.75
CA LYS A 272 -6.92 -20.70 -8.06
C LYS A 272 -6.18 -21.75 -7.22
N PHE A 273 -4.92 -22.04 -7.57
CA PHE A 273 -4.06 -22.99 -6.88
C PHE A 273 -3.39 -22.44 -5.63
N THR A 274 -3.06 -21.14 -5.59
CA THR A 274 -2.38 -20.52 -4.43
C THR A 274 -3.26 -19.55 -3.66
N HIS A 275 -4.48 -19.27 -4.13
CA HIS A 275 -5.41 -18.31 -3.53
C HIS A 275 -4.78 -16.91 -3.31
N THR A 276 -3.76 -16.58 -4.09
CA THR A 276 -3.04 -15.32 -4.02
C THR A 276 -3.13 -14.58 -5.34
N ILE A 277 -3.09 -13.25 -5.21
CA ILE A 277 -2.85 -12.34 -6.32
C ILE A 277 -1.35 -12.38 -6.56
N GLN A 278 -0.91 -12.49 -7.82
CA GLN A 278 0.51 -12.48 -8.15
C GLN A 278 1.22 -11.32 -7.44
N SER A 279 2.39 -11.59 -6.85
CA SER A 279 3.19 -10.68 -6.01
C SER A 279 3.61 -9.37 -6.70
N SER A 280 3.36 -9.26 -8.00
CA SER A 280 3.66 -8.09 -8.84
C SER A 280 2.54 -7.03 -8.88
N TRP A 281 1.55 -7.11 -7.98
CA TRP A 281 0.40 -6.19 -7.88
C TRP A 281 0.22 -5.65 -6.45
N THR A 282 1.32 -5.34 -5.77
CA THR A 282 1.29 -4.75 -4.42
C THR A 282 2.41 -3.71 -4.27
N CYS A 283 2.15 -2.64 -3.51
CA CYS A 283 3.19 -1.67 -3.18
C CYS A 283 4.20 -2.24 -2.18
N ASN A 284 3.83 -3.29 -1.44
CA ASN A 284 4.74 -4.04 -0.58
C ASN A 284 5.69 -4.99 -1.37
N GLY A 285 5.40 -5.25 -2.65
CA GLY A 285 6.24 -6.04 -3.56
C GLY A 285 7.15 -5.18 -4.45
N THR A 286 7.18 -3.87 -4.20
CA THR A 286 7.97 -2.88 -4.92
C THR A 286 8.69 -2.00 -3.86
N PRO A 287 9.90 -2.37 -3.40
CA PRO A 287 10.60 -1.68 -2.31
C PRO A 287 10.86 -0.20 -2.60
N ASP A 288 11.06 0.64 -1.59
CA ASP A 288 11.40 2.05 -1.84
C ASP A 288 12.82 2.18 -2.46
N PRO A 289 13.07 3.19 -3.30
CA PRO A 289 14.38 3.45 -3.89
C PRO A 289 15.48 3.67 -2.85
N GLY A 290 16.33 2.66 -2.74
CA GLY A 290 17.42 2.54 -1.77
C GLY A 290 17.94 1.10 -1.67
N GLU A 291 17.15 0.11 -2.09
CA GLU A 291 17.62 -1.26 -2.30
C GLU A 291 18.31 -1.38 -3.67
N ALA A 292 19.62 -1.60 -3.63
CA ALA A 292 20.43 -1.86 -4.81
C ALA A 292 19.92 -3.09 -5.59
N CYS A 293 19.84 -2.95 -6.91
CA CYS A 293 19.82 -4.08 -7.82
C CYS A 293 20.98 -5.04 -7.51
N GLY A 294 20.69 -6.30 -7.19
CA GLY A 294 21.66 -7.39 -7.25
C GLY A 294 21.22 -8.62 -6.45
N GLY A 295 21.03 -9.81 -7.02
CA GLY A 295 21.10 -10.34 -8.39
C GLY A 295 20.29 -11.65 -8.38
N SER A 296 19.57 -12.03 -9.44
CA SER A 296 20.09 -12.45 -10.74
C SER A 296 19.09 -12.11 -11.86
N ILE A 297 18.77 -10.84 -12.03
CA ILE A 297 18.19 -10.31 -13.27
C ILE A 297 19.09 -9.15 -13.69
N THR A 298 19.83 -9.35 -14.78
CA THR A 298 20.54 -8.27 -15.47
C THR A 298 19.50 -7.31 -16.04
N CYS A 299 19.67 -6.00 -15.80
CA CYS A 299 19.00 -4.97 -16.61
C CYS A 299 19.53 -5.09 -18.04
N GLN A 300 18.86 -5.87 -18.89
CA GLN A 300 19.11 -5.81 -20.32
C GLN A 300 18.60 -4.46 -20.84
N THR A 301 19.53 -3.65 -21.34
CA THR A 301 19.25 -2.58 -22.29
C THR A 301 18.72 -3.22 -23.58
N GLY A 302 17.41 -3.51 -23.62
CA GLY A 302 16.75 -4.16 -24.75
C GLY A 302 15.97 -3.18 -25.62
N THR A 303 16.53 -2.84 -26.79
CA THR A 303 15.74 -2.45 -27.97
C THR A 303 14.72 -3.55 -28.33
N PRO A 304 13.56 -3.22 -28.96
CA PRO A 304 12.45 -4.15 -29.11
C PRO A 304 12.74 -5.26 -30.15
N PRO A 305 12.46 -6.54 -29.89
CA PRO A 305 12.56 -7.56 -30.91
C PRO A 305 11.25 -7.75 -31.68
N VAL A 306 11.42 -7.71 -33.00
CA VAL A 306 10.52 -8.13 -34.07
C VAL A 306 10.16 -9.64 -33.99
N ASN A 307 8.99 -9.96 -34.55
CA ASN A 307 8.39 -11.30 -34.76
C ASN A 307 9.37 -12.46 -35.05
N GLY A 308 9.08 -13.65 -34.49
CA GLY A 308 9.53 -14.94 -35.07
C GLY A 308 9.50 -16.16 -34.15
N GLY A 309 8.44 -16.98 -34.27
CA GLY A 309 8.44 -18.47 -34.28
C GLY A 309 9.11 -19.33 -33.18
N GLY A 310 8.27 -20.06 -32.42
CA GLY A 310 8.32 -21.54 -32.31
C GLY A 310 9.22 -22.25 -31.27
N GLY A 311 8.58 -22.93 -30.30
CA GLY A 311 8.90 -24.32 -29.91
C GLY A 311 9.67 -24.63 -28.60
N GLY A 312 9.00 -25.32 -27.65
CA GLY A 312 9.53 -26.55 -27.00
C GLY A 312 10.23 -26.51 -25.62
N GLY A 313 9.46 -26.75 -24.55
CA GLY A 313 9.67 -27.65 -23.37
C GLY A 313 11.02 -27.86 -22.64
N GLY A 314 10.96 -27.88 -21.29
CA GLY A 314 11.88 -28.61 -20.39
C GLY A 314 12.05 -28.00 -18.98
N GLY A 315 11.60 -28.68 -17.92
CA GLY A 315 11.59 -28.18 -16.53
C GLY A 315 12.79 -28.58 -15.66
N GLY A 316 12.90 -27.94 -14.48
CA GLY A 316 13.82 -28.28 -13.38
C GLY A 316 13.50 -27.45 -12.13
N GLY A 317 13.21 -28.10 -11.00
CA GLY A 317 12.71 -27.49 -9.76
C GLY A 317 13.78 -26.90 -8.82
N GLY A 318 13.35 -25.93 -8.00
CA GLY A 318 14.08 -25.36 -6.86
C GLY A 318 13.08 -25.13 -5.70
N GLY A 319 13.48 -25.54 -4.49
CA GLY A 319 12.60 -25.79 -3.34
C GLY A 319 11.79 -24.60 -2.83
N SER A 320 10.55 -24.91 -2.43
CA SER A 320 9.58 -24.00 -1.81
C SER A 320 10.06 -23.55 -0.42
N PRO A 321 9.92 -22.27 -0.03
CA PRO A 321 10.13 -21.85 1.35
C PRO A 321 9.13 -22.56 2.27
N THR A 322 9.59 -22.93 3.47
CA THR A 322 8.74 -23.58 4.47
C THR A 322 7.72 -22.57 5.04
N PRO A 323 6.54 -23.02 5.50
CA PRO A 323 5.54 -22.13 6.12
C PRO A 323 6.14 -21.36 7.30
N ASN A 324 5.65 -20.14 7.54
CA ASN A 324 6.11 -19.32 8.65
C ASN A 324 5.93 -20.04 10.00
N GLN A 325 6.98 -20.01 10.81
CA GLN A 325 7.11 -20.66 12.10
C GLN A 325 7.13 -19.64 13.24
N TYR A 326 6.54 -19.99 14.37
CA TYR A 326 6.82 -19.33 15.65
C TYR A 326 7.88 -20.13 16.38
N ILE A 327 8.92 -19.45 16.87
CA ILE A 327 10.03 -20.06 17.60
C ILE A 327 9.82 -19.76 19.10
N HIS A 328 9.66 -20.80 19.91
CA HIS A 328 9.37 -20.70 21.34
C HIS A 328 10.53 -21.23 22.17
N PRO A 329 10.90 -20.63 23.31
CA PRO A 329 11.69 -21.33 24.32
C PRO A 329 10.97 -22.62 24.71
N SER A 330 11.66 -23.76 24.79
CA SER A 330 10.99 -25.04 25.10
C SER A 330 10.31 -25.06 26.48
N ALA A 331 10.73 -24.16 27.37
CA ALA A 331 10.13 -23.96 28.69
C ALA A 331 8.79 -23.19 28.66
N SER A 332 8.40 -22.54 27.55
CA SER A 332 7.14 -21.81 27.43
C SER A 332 6.68 -21.62 25.98
N SER A 333 5.51 -22.18 25.65
CA SER A 333 4.85 -21.99 24.36
C SER A 333 4.11 -20.65 24.22
N SER A 334 3.98 -19.88 25.30
CA SER A 334 3.34 -18.55 25.28
C SER A 334 4.33 -17.43 24.97
N LYS A 335 5.64 -17.73 24.93
CA LYS A 335 6.70 -16.80 24.55
C LYS A 335 7.19 -17.10 23.14
N CYS A 336 7.45 -16.05 22.37
CA CYS A 336 7.89 -16.11 20.99
C CYS A 336 9.20 -15.33 20.81
N LEU A 337 10.13 -15.88 20.03
CA LEU A 337 11.29 -15.16 19.51
C LEU A 337 10.78 -13.99 18.68
N THR A 338 11.17 -12.79 19.07
CA THR A 338 10.60 -11.54 18.56
C THR A 338 11.73 -10.60 18.18
N ALA A 339 11.69 -10.12 16.95
CA ALA A 339 12.53 -9.01 16.52
C ALA A 339 11.91 -7.68 17.00
N ALA A 340 12.69 -6.85 17.68
CA ALA A 340 12.18 -5.61 18.29
C ALA A 340 11.62 -4.60 17.27
N SER A 341 12.16 -4.59 16.06
CA SER A 341 11.75 -3.76 14.92
C SER A 341 12.31 -4.36 13.64
N ASN A 342 11.92 -3.84 12.47
CA ASN A 342 12.44 -4.27 11.16
C ASN A 342 13.75 -3.55 10.74
N THR A 343 14.51 -3.01 11.69
CA THR A 343 15.76 -2.29 11.41
C THR A 343 16.97 -3.21 11.56
N ASP A 344 17.99 -3.04 10.70
CA ASP A 344 19.26 -3.75 10.87
C ASP A 344 19.89 -3.39 12.23
N GLY A 345 20.34 -4.41 12.94
CA GLY A 345 20.83 -4.27 14.31
C GLY A 345 19.74 -4.28 15.38
N ALA A 346 18.46 -4.44 15.01
CA ALA A 346 17.40 -4.57 16.01
C ALA A 346 17.61 -5.84 16.84
N ALA A 347 17.54 -5.70 18.16
CA ALA A 347 17.73 -6.80 19.07
C ALA A 347 16.66 -7.88 18.89
N VAL A 348 17.08 -9.13 19.05
CA VAL A 348 16.16 -10.27 19.12
C VAL A 348 15.99 -10.67 20.59
N ALA A 349 14.74 -10.71 21.02
CA ALA A 349 14.35 -11.00 22.40
C ALA A 349 13.14 -11.94 22.41
N ILE A 350 12.76 -12.45 23.59
CA ILE A 350 11.48 -13.14 23.76
C ILE A 350 10.39 -12.16 24.20
N GLN A 351 9.19 -12.31 23.66
CA GLN A 351 7.99 -11.58 24.07
C GLN A 351 6.80 -12.52 24.16
N ASP A 352 5.69 -12.09 24.77
CA ASP A 352 4.42 -12.80 24.64
C ASP A 352 4.04 -12.96 23.17
N CYS A 353 3.60 -14.16 22.80
CA CYS A 353 3.11 -14.41 21.46
C CYS A 353 1.83 -13.60 21.20
N VAL A 354 1.77 -12.89 20.07
CA VAL A 354 0.63 -12.07 19.68
C VAL A 354 -0.46 -12.96 19.09
N SER A 355 -1.66 -12.92 19.68
CA SER A 355 -2.82 -13.64 19.17
C SER A 355 -3.23 -13.13 17.78
N GLY A 356 -3.42 -14.04 16.82
CA GLY A 356 -3.65 -13.70 15.41
C GLY A 356 -2.36 -13.51 14.59
N GLY A 357 -1.19 -13.56 15.25
CA GLY A 357 0.11 -13.50 14.61
C GLY A 357 0.68 -12.10 14.46
N SER A 358 2.01 -12.00 14.50
CA SER A 358 2.77 -10.77 14.27
C SER A 358 3.96 -11.08 13.37
N THR A 359 4.22 -10.23 12.39
CA THR A 359 5.35 -10.40 11.45
C THR A 359 6.70 -10.38 12.16
N SER A 360 6.79 -9.73 13.33
CA SER A 360 7.98 -9.70 14.19
C SER A 360 8.26 -11.01 14.94
N GLN A 361 7.27 -11.90 14.98
CA GLN A 361 7.32 -13.21 15.65
C GLN A 361 7.22 -14.38 14.66
N SER A 362 7.08 -14.06 13.37
CA SER A 362 6.84 -15.00 12.30
C SER A 362 8.14 -15.22 11.52
N TRP A 363 8.74 -16.38 11.72
CA TRP A 363 10.05 -16.73 11.19
C TRP A 363 9.95 -17.77 10.09
N THR A 364 10.47 -17.48 8.90
CA THR A 364 10.57 -18.41 7.79
C THR A 364 11.94 -19.08 7.82
N ILE A 365 11.99 -20.40 7.73
CA ILE A 365 13.25 -21.12 7.54
C ILE A 365 13.48 -21.27 6.04
N SER A 366 14.52 -20.61 5.54
CA SER A 366 14.89 -20.62 4.13
C SER A 366 16.20 -21.38 3.92
N GLY A 367 16.14 -22.45 3.12
CA GLY A 367 17.25 -23.38 2.88
C GLY A 367 17.15 -24.69 3.67
N SER A 368 18.02 -25.65 3.34
CA SER A 368 18.09 -26.97 4.00
C SER A 368 19.48 -27.22 4.59
N GLY A 369 19.56 -27.58 5.87
CA GLY A 369 20.82 -27.86 6.58
C GLY A 369 21.46 -26.62 7.20
N SER A 370 22.03 -25.74 6.37
CA SER A 370 22.47 -24.38 6.76
C SER A 370 21.44 -23.39 6.24
N ALA A 371 20.53 -22.97 7.10
CA ALA A 371 19.34 -22.21 6.74
C ALA A 371 19.36 -20.81 7.34
N GLN A 372 18.72 -19.89 6.66
CA GLN A 372 18.43 -18.56 7.20
C GLN A 372 17.11 -18.61 7.97
N LEU A 373 17.10 -18.09 9.20
CA LEU A 373 15.87 -17.83 9.96
C LEU A 373 15.45 -16.40 9.66
N GLN A 374 14.48 -16.26 8.78
CA GLN A 374 14.07 -14.98 8.21
C GLN A 374 12.84 -14.43 8.94
N VAL A 375 12.83 -13.16 9.31
CA VAL A 375 11.69 -12.43 9.89
C VAL A 375 11.45 -11.18 9.05
N PHE A 376 10.21 -10.70 9.03
CA PHE A 376 9.78 -9.60 8.14
C PHE A 376 10.06 -9.85 6.63
N GLY A 377 10.34 -11.10 6.25
CA GLY A 377 10.59 -11.53 4.88
C GLY A 377 12.04 -11.39 4.38
N ASN A 378 12.81 -10.42 4.88
CA ASN A 378 14.18 -10.15 4.39
C ASN A 378 15.24 -9.93 5.50
N LYS A 379 14.87 -10.06 6.78
CA LYS A 379 15.82 -9.95 7.88
C LYS A 379 16.17 -11.33 8.41
N CYS A 380 17.43 -11.59 8.61
CA CYS A 380 17.92 -12.85 9.11
C CYS A 380 18.31 -12.69 10.57
N LEU A 381 18.04 -13.72 11.36
CA LEU A 381 18.68 -13.86 12.67
C LEU A 381 20.20 -13.84 12.46
N ASP A 382 20.87 -12.91 13.13
CA ASP A 382 22.25 -12.51 12.84
C ASP A 382 23.06 -12.46 14.14
N VAL A 383 24.23 -13.09 14.12
CA VAL A 383 25.22 -12.94 15.19
C VAL A 383 25.89 -11.57 15.03
N THR A 384 25.66 -10.65 15.98
CA THR A 384 26.16 -9.28 15.90
C THR A 384 27.66 -9.23 15.64
N GLY A 385 28.04 -8.62 14.51
CA GLY A 385 29.43 -8.47 14.08
C GLY A 385 30.15 -9.79 13.74
N GLY A 386 29.44 -10.91 13.67
CA GLY A 386 30.03 -12.25 13.45
C GLY A 386 30.99 -12.68 14.56
N SER A 387 30.88 -12.09 15.75
CA SER A 387 31.74 -12.42 16.90
C SER A 387 31.49 -13.84 17.39
N THR A 388 32.57 -14.59 17.63
CA THR A 388 32.50 -15.96 18.18
C THR A 388 32.55 -16.00 19.71
N ALA A 389 32.52 -14.86 20.39
CA ALA A 389 32.56 -14.79 21.84
C ALA A 389 31.19 -15.19 22.44
N ASP A 390 31.22 -16.07 23.45
CA ASP A 390 30.03 -16.40 24.24
C ASP A 390 29.41 -15.15 24.87
N GLY A 391 28.09 -15.04 24.78
CA GLY A 391 27.34 -13.87 25.22
C GLY A 391 27.13 -12.78 24.16
N THR A 392 27.67 -12.96 22.95
CA THR A 392 27.38 -12.06 21.81
C THR A 392 25.86 -12.08 21.55
N LYS A 393 25.24 -10.91 21.62
CA LYS A 393 23.79 -10.77 21.43
C LYS A 393 23.41 -11.01 19.98
N LEU A 394 22.17 -11.45 19.80
CA LEU A 394 21.60 -11.62 18.48
C LEU A 394 20.78 -10.40 18.10
N GLN A 395 20.88 -10.10 16.83
CA GLN A 395 20.13 -9.06 16.17
C GLN A 395 19.43 -9.65 14.96
N ILE A 396 18.62 -8.85 14.31
CA ILE A 396 18.29 -9.09 12.92
C ILE A 396 19.16 -8.21 12.05
N TRP A 397 19.50 -8.72 10.88
CA TRP A 397 20.21 -7.96 9.86
C TRP A 397 19.70 -8.38 8.50
N THR A 398 19.80 -7.50 7.50
CA THR A 398 19.43 -7.84 6.13
C THR A 398 20.09 -9.17 5.72
N CYS A 399 19.28 -10.10 5.24
CA CYS A 399 19.75 -11.42 4.80
C CYS A 399 20.76 -11.26 3.66
N GLY A 400 21.98 -11.74 3.86
CA GLY A 400 23.05 -11.71 2.85
C GLY A 400 23.37 -13.11 2.33
N SER A 401 23.56 -13.24 1.01
CA SER A 401 24.14 -14.45 0.44
C SER A 401 25.64 -14.50 0.76
N GLY A 402 26.08 -15.51 1.51
CA GLY A 402 27.48 -15.65 1.95
C GLY A 402 27.77 -15.18 3.38
N ASN A 403 26.80 -14.59 4.08
CA ASN A 403 26.93 -14.22 5.49
C ASN A 403 26.85 -15.46 6.38
N THR A 404 27.99 -16.05 6.71
CA THR A 404 28.04 -17.25 7.57
C THR A 404 27.48 -17.00 8.96
N ASN A 405 27.49 -15.75 9.44
CA ASN A 405 26.91 -15.31 10.71
C ASN A 405 25.35 -15.25 10.72
N GLN A 406 24.70 -15.61 9.61
CA GLN A 406 23.23 -15.67 9.46
C GLN A 406 22.73 -17.08 9.12
N LEU A 407 23.63 -18.06 9.11
CA LEU A 407 23.30 -19.44 8.77
C LEU A 407 23.14 -20.27 10.04
N TRP A 408 22.02 -20.98 10.14
CA TRP A 408 21.65 -21.74 11.31
C TRP A 408 21.25 -23.16 10.92
N THR A 409 21.61 -24.10 11.78
CA THR A 409 21.20 -25.49 11.68
C THR A 409 20.20 -25.80 12.78
N VAL A 410 18.96 -26.11 12.39
CA VAL A 410 17.89 -26.47 13.32
C VAL A 410 17.84 -27.99 13.44
N SER A 411 18.16 -28.54 14.62
CA SER A 411 18.16 -29.98 14.86
C SER A 411 17.92 -30.31 16.34
N GLY A 412 17.05 -31.28 16.63
CA GLY A 412 16.83 -31.78 17.99
C GLY A 412 16.42 -30.71 19.01
N GLY A 413 15.64 -29.71 18.57
CA GLY A 413 15.22 -28.56 19.38
C GLY A 413 16.33 -27.55 19.69
N THR A 414 17.48 -27.64 19.01
CA THR A 414 18.56 -26.66 19.12
C THR A 414 18.71 -25.93 17.79
N ILE A 415 18.92 -24.61 17.86
CA ILE A 415 19.19 -23.75 16.70
C ILE A 415 20.68 -23.37 16.81
N GLN A 416 21.53 -24.12 16.12
CA GLN A 416 22.99 -23.98 16.21
C GLN A 416 23.49 -23.04 15.11
N TRP A 417 24.48 -22.19 15.41
CA TRP A 417 25.15 -21.40 14.39
C TRP A 417 25.93 -22.33 13.46
N SER A 418 25.56 -22.35 12.16
CA SER A 418 26.08 -23.33 11.21
C SER A 418 27.61 -23.25 11.09
N GLY A 419 28.27 -24.41 11.21
CA GLY A 419 29.73 -24.51 11.18
C GLY A 419 30.45 -24.12 12.48
N HIS A 420 29.71 -23.79 13.55
CA HIS A 420 30.26 -23.33 14.83
C HIS A 420 29.75 -24.21 15.99
N SER A 421 30.45 -24.19 17.13
CA SER A 421 30.04 -24.94 18.34
C SER A 421 29.11 -24.16 19.28
N SER A 422 28.54 -23.04 18.83
CA SER A 422 27.66 -22.17 19.63
C SER A 422 26.22 -22.20 19.10
N SER A 423 25.26 -22.04 20.00
CA SER A 423 23.82 -22.13 19.71
C SER A 423 23.03 -20.94 20.23
N LEU A 424 21.82 -20.78 19.71
CA LEU A 424 20.81 -19.84 20.18
C LEU A 424 20.51 -20.08 21.67
N ASP A 425 20.80 -19.08 22.50
CA ASP A 425 20.77 -19.16 23.96
C ASP A 425 19.90 -18.03 24.53
N LEU A 426 18.87 -18.39 25.30
CA LEU A 426 18.09 -17.43 26.06
C LEU A 426 18.90 -17.01 27.29
N THR A 427 19.31 -15.73 27.36
CA THR A 427 20.22 -15.23 28.38
C THR A 427 19.72 -15.59 29.79
N GLY A 428 20.46 -16.43 30.51
CA GLY A 428 20.12 -16.89 31.88
C GLY A 428 18.82 -17.69 32.00
N GLY A 429 18.19 -18.08 30.88
CA GLY A 429 16.92 -18.82 30.85
C GLY A 429 15.69 -18.04 31.33
N SER A 430 15.79 -16.73 31.56
CA SER A 430 14.67 -15.92 32.05
C SER A 430 13.58 -15.77 30.98
N LEU A 431 12.32 -16.02 31.36
CA LEU A 431 11.13 -15.91 30.49
C LEU A 431 10.48 -14.51 30.51
N THR A 432 11.12 -13.51 31.12
CA THR A 432 10.61 -12.13 31.15
C THR A 432 10.59 -11.53 29.75
N ASN A 433 9.50 -10.82 29.41
CA ASN A 433 9.36 -10.08 28.16
C ASN A 433 10.52 -9.09 27.96
N GLY A 434 11.11 -9.11 26.77
CA GLY A 434 12.28 -8.31 26.43
C GLY A 434 13.62 -8.93 26.83
N ASN A 435 13.65 -10.12 27.46
CA ASN A 435 14.93 -10.80 27.70
C ASN A 435 15.58 -11.18 26.36
N VAL A 436 16.83 -10.74 26.19
CA VAL A 436 17.55 -10.83 24.91
C VAL A 436 18.14 -12.22 24.68
N VAL A 437 18.25 -12.59 23.41
CA VAL A 437 18.85 -13.86 22.99
C VAL A 437 20.28 -13.62 22.54
N GLN A 438 21.15 -14.60 22.78
CA GLN A 438 22.59 -14.54 22.51
C GLN A 438 23.08 -15.84 21.88
N ILE A 439 24.34 -15.89 21.47
CA ILE A 439 25.04 -17.15 21.25
C ILE A 439 25.79 -17.58 22.51
N TRP A 440 25.85 -18.89 22.74
CA TRP A 440 26.69 -19.49 23.77
C TRP A 440 27.15 -20.89 23.36
N SER A 441 28.29 -21.35 23.87
CA SER A 441 28.79 -22.71 23.70
C SER A 441 27.68 -23.75 23.89
N THR A 442 27.54 -24.65 22.92
CA THR A 442 26.45 -25.63 22.90
C THR A 442 26.63 -26.63 24.02
N SER A 443 25.76 -26.56 25.03
CA SER A 443 25.80 -27.43 26.22
C SER A 443 24.59 -28.37 26.30
N GLY A 444 23.55 -28.09 25.50
CA GLY A 444 22.28 -28.81 25.56
C GLY A 444 21.40 -28.42 26.75
N GLY A 445 21.78 -27.37 27.50
CA GLY A 445 21.00 -26.84 28.61
C GLY A 445 19.60 -26.36 28.22
N PRO A 446 18.65 -26.28 29.17
CA PRO A 446 17.25 -25.97 28.89
C PRO A 446 17.02 -24.60 28.26
N ASN A 447 17.93 -23.63 28.48
CA ASN A 447 17.89 -22.30 27.89
C ASN A 447 18.40 -22.25 26.42
N GLN A 448 18.88 -23.38 25.87
CA GLN A 448 19.27 -23.55 24.46
C GLN A 448 18.32 -24.46 23.68
N LYS A 449 17.13 -24.71 24.24
CA LYS A 449 16.09 -25.56 23.67
C LYS A 449 14.91 -24.73 23.18
N TRP A 450 14.50 -24.97 21.95
CA TRP A 450 13.50 -24.21 21.21
C TRP A 450 12.52 -25.14 20.49
N THR A 451 11.24 -24.77 20.52
CA THR A 451 10.14 -25.47 19.83
C THR A 451 9.64 -24.60 18.69
N LEU A 452 9.45 -25.19 17.51
CA LEU A 452 8.91 -24.48 16.33
C LEU A 452 7.48 -24.92 16.07
N THR A 453 6.57 -23.98 15.87
CA THR A 453 5.17 -24.26 15.52
C THR A 453 4.77 -23.51 14.25
N THR A 454 4.01 -24.17 13.36
CA THR A 454 3.49 -23.56 12.12
C THR A 454 2.31 -22.65 12.42
N GLY A 455 2.29 -21.43 11.88
CA GLY A 455 1.15 -20.51 12.04
C GLY A 455 -0.14 -20.97 11.33
N PRO A 456 -1.33 -20.49 11.74
CA PRO A 456 -2.62 -20.98 11.23
C PRO A 456 -2.86 -20.55 9.77
N GLY A 457 -2.88 -21.51 8.84
CA GLY A 457 -3.23 -21.31 7.43
C GLY A 457 -4.75 -21.29 7.20
N GLY A 458 -5.23 -20.37 6.37
CA GLY A 458 -6.67 -20.18 6.10
C GLY A 458 -7.30 -21.30 5.27
N GLY A 459 -8.38 -21.88 5.80
CA GLY A 459 -9.27 -22.81 5.10
C GLY A 459 -10.18 -23.58 6.06
N GLY A 460 -11.34 -23.02 6.39
CA GLY A 460 -12.43 -23.69 7.11
C GLY A 460 -12.61 -23.26 8.57
N THR A 461 -13.63 -22.41 8.79
CA THR A 461 -14.20 -21.98 10.08
C THR A 461 -13.19 -21.78 11.21
N THR A 462 -12.66 -20.56 11.36
CA THR A 462 -11.88 -20.20 12.55
C THR A 462 -12.55 -19.07 13.33
N PRO A 463 -12.44 -19.11 14.67
CA PRO A 463 -13.34 -18.45 15.62
C PRO A 463 -13.08 -16.94 15.72
N PRO A 464 -13.98 -16.18 16.39
CA PRO A 464 -13.91 -14.73 16.47
C PRO A 464 -12.57 -14.24 17.08
N PRO A 465 -12.10 -13.03 16.71
CA PRO A 465 -10.90 -12.43 17.26
C PRO A 465 -10.98 -12.41 18.79
N THR A 466 -9.88 -12.78 19.46
CA THR A 466 -9.84 -12.87 20.92
C THR A 466 -10.02 -11.46 21.50
N GLY A 467 -11.21 -11.21 22.03
CA GLY A 467 -11.65 -9.94 22.63
C GLY A 467 -12.95 -9.37 22.05
N GLY A 468 -13.40 -9.83 20.88
CA GLY A 468 -14.67 -9.38 20.30
C GLY A 468 -15.84 -10.30 20.68
N HIS A 469 -16.93 -9.69 21.11
CA HIS A 469 -18.17 -10.37 21.51
C HIS A 469 -19.18 -10.42 20.37
N ASN A 470 -19.98 -11.46 20.34
CA ASN A 470 -21.18 -11.48 19.51
C ASN A 470 -22.28 -10.72 20.24
N ILE A 471 -22.93 -9.79 19.55
CA ILE A 471 -24.12 -9.11 20.07
C ILE A 471 -25.35 -9.82 19.48
N LYS A 472 -26.21 -10.39 20.32
CA LYS A 472 -27.34 -11.22 19.89
C LYS A 472 -28.67 -10.61 20.35
N PRO A 473 -29.74 -10.61 19.55
CA PRO A 473 -31.06 -10.22 20.03
C PRO A 473 -31.49 -11.06 21.25
N GLY A 474 -32.16 -10.46 22.22
CA GLY A 474 -32.61 -11.16 23.44
C GLY A 474 -33.48 -12.38 23.14
N ALA A 475 -34.23 -12.34 22.05
CA ALA A 475 -35.12 -13.39 21.57
C ALA A 475 -34.42 -14.51 20.77
N SER A 476 -33.11 -14.42 20.48
CA SER A 476 -32.40 -15.42 19.66
C SER A 476 -30.96 -15.66 20.11
N SER A 477 -30.56 -16.93 20.20
CA SER A 477 -29.17 -17.33 20.49
C SER A 477 -28.35 -17.66 19.23
N SER A 478 -29.00 -17.79 18.07
CA SER A 478 -28.41 -18.17 16.78
C SER A 478 -28.37 -17.03 15.75
N THR A 479 -28.92 -15.87 16.09
CA THR A 479 -28.90 -14.65 15.28
C THR A 479 -27.95 -13.62 15.92
N CYS A 480 -27.13 -12.97 15.10
CA CYS A 480 -26.12 -12.01 15.54
C CYS A 480 -26.29 -10.67 14.83
N LEU A 481 -26.02 -9.59 15.56
CA LEU A 481 -25.81 -8.25 15.03
C LEU A 481 -24.58 -8.28 14.13
N SER A 482 -24.73 -7.75 12.92
CA SER A 482 -23.66 -7.81 11.95
C SER A 482 -23.60 -6.61 11.04
N ALA A 483 -22.37 -6.20 10.73
CA ALA A 483 -22.06 -5.42 9.55
C ALA A 483 -21.60 -6.41 8.45
N PRO A 484 -22.33 -6.59 7.34
CA PRO A 484 -21.96 -7.56 6.32
C PRO A 484 -20.74 -7.17 5.48
N THR A 485 -20.43 -5.87 5.40
CA THR A 485 -19.32 -5.33 4.61
C THR A 485 -18.55 -4.28 5.41
N ASN A 486 -17.21 -4.30 5.34
CA ASN A 486 -16.34 -3.29 5.95
C ASN A 486 -16.26 -2.01 5.10
N ALA A 487 -17.33 -1.21 5.10
CA ALA A 487 -17.41 0.05 4.35
C ALA A 487 -18.22 1.10 5.12
N ASN A 488 -17.88 2.37 4.96
CA ASN A 488 -18.66 3.49 5.51
C ASN A 488 -20.08 3.45 4.97
N GLY A 489 -21.05 3.53 5.89
CA GLY A 489 -22.48 3.47 5.56
C GLY A 489 -23.03 2.07 5.33
N ALA A 490 -22.22 1.02 5.55
CA ALA A 490 -22.73 -0.35 5.50
C ALA A 490 -23.79 -0.55 6.60
N ALA A 491 -24.96 -1.03 6.20
CA ALA A 491 -26.07 -1.23 7.12
C ALA A 491 -25.73 -2.26 8.19
N VAL A 492 -26.14 -1.98 9.42
CA VAL A 492 -26.09 -2.95 10.52
C VAL A 492 -27.41 -3.74 10.51
N VAL A 493 -27.29 -5.05 10.42
CA VAL A 493 -28.42 -5.98 10.26
C VAL A 493 -28.33 -7.11 11.29
N VAL A 494 -29.36 -7.92 11.38
CA VAL A 494 -29.28 -9.25 11.98
C VAL A 494 -29.12 -10.33 10.92
N GLN A 495 -28.27 -11.32 11.18
CA GLN A 495 -28.12 -12.51 10.34
C GLN A 495 -27.70 -13.73 11.18
N PRO A 496 -27.76 -14.97 10.64
CA PRO A 496 -27.27 -16.14 11.36
C PRO A 496 -25.84 -15.95 11.87
N CYS A 497 -25.58 -16.34 13.11
CA CYS A 497 -24.24 -16.24 13.67
C CYS A 497 -23.27 -17.13 12.87
N ASP A 498 -22.25 -16.53 12.27
CA ASP A 498 -21.28 -17.18 11.38
C ASP A 498 -19.83 -17.05 11.88
N GLY A 499 -19.60 -16.27 12.94
CA GLY A 499 -18.27 -16.05 13.53
C GLY A 499 -17.37 -15.15 12.69
N SER A 500 -17.93 -14.47 11.68
CA SER A 500 -17.20 -13.50 10.86
C SER A 500 -16.74 -12.30 11.68
N THR A 501 -15.71 -11.62 11.18
CA THR A 501 -15.23 -10.36 11.76
C THR A 501 -16.27 -9.25 11.74
N GLY A 502 -17.30 -9.36 10.88
CA GLY A 502 -18.46 -8.48 10.83
C GLY A 502 -19.50 -8.74 11.92
N GLN A 503 -19.33 -9.81 12.73
CA GLN A 503 -20.18 -10.14 13.89
C GLN A 503 -19.42 -10.04 15.22
N SER A 504 -18.13 -9.72 15.17
CA SER A 504 -17.28 -9.65 16.34
C SER A 504 -17.09 -8.19 16.74
N TRP A 505 -17.77 -7.80 17.80
CA TRP A 505 -17.84 -6.42 18.27
C TRP A 505 -16.98 -6.22 19.52
N VAL A 506 -16.12 -5.20 19.50
CA VAL A 506 -15.24 -4.87 20.62
C VAL A 506 -15.68 -3.55 21.22
N GLN A 507 -16.00 -3.54 22.51
CA GLN A 507 -16.29 -2.28 23.19
C GLN A 507 -14.98 -1.55 23.53
N ASN A 508 -14.84 -0.31 23.06
CA ASN A 508 -13.74 0.59 23.39
C ASN A 508 -14.31 1.91 23.92
N GLY A 509 -14.39 2.03 25.25
CA GLY A 509 -15.08 3.15 25.89
C GLY A 509 -16.57 3.18 25.54
N GLN A 510 -17.05 4.29 24.98
CA GLN A 510 -18.42 4.46 24.49
C GLN A 510 -18.61 3.96 23.05
N THR A 511 -17.57 3.48 22.38
CA THR A 511 -17.68 3.02 20.98
C THR A 511 -17.77 1.50 20.91
N LEU A 512 -18.60 1.00 19.98
CA LEU A 512 -18.65 -0.43 19.62
C LEU A 512 -17.94 -0.60 18.28
N LEU A 513 -16.78 -1.24 18.31
CA LEU A 513 -15.93 -1.45 17.14
C LEU A 513 -16.25 -2.75 16.44
N VAL A 514 -16.15 -2.76 15.12
CA VAL A 514 -16.15 -3.96 14.28
C VAL A 514 -15.04 -3.83 13.23
N TYR A 515 -14.51 -4.96 12.75
CA TYR A 515 -13.35 -5.00 11.85
C TYR A 515 -12.06 -4.34 12.39
N GLY A 516 -12.03 -3.97 13.67
CA GLY A 516 -10.87 -3.36 14.34
C GLY A 516 -10.75 -1.83 14.17
N ASN A 517 -11.48 -1.21 13.23
CA ASN A 517 -11.37 0.22 12.94
C ASN A 517 -12.68 0.92 12.54
N MET A 518 -13.81 0.20 12.50
CA MET A 518 -15.13 0.76 12.21
C MET A 518 -15.97 0.83 13.47
N CYS A 519 -16.83 1.83 13.57
CA CYS A 519 -17.68 2.07 14.72
C CYS A 519 -19.15 1.91 14.34
N LEU A 520 -19.94 1.37 15.27
CA LEU A 520 -21.41 1.46 15.21
C LEU A 520 -21.81 2.94 15.14
N ASP A 521 -22.71 3.27 14.23
CA ASP A 521 -23.01 4.66 13.86
C ASP A 521 -24.51 4.82 13.57
N ILE A 522 -25.10 5.89 14.08
CA ILE A 522 -26.46 6.29 13.72
C ILE A 522 -26.40 7.13 12.45
N THR A 523 -27.12 6.68 11.43
CA THR A 523 -27.08 7.29 10.09
C THR A 523 -27.37 8.79 10.17
N ASN A 524 -26.40 9.59 9.74
CA ASN A 524 -26.41 11.06 9.75
C ASN A 524 -26.62 11.70 11.13
N GLY A 525 -26.46 10.95 12.22
CA GLY A 525 -26.75 11.42 13.57
C GLY A 525 -28.21 11.84 13.79
N SER A 526 -29.14 11.31 12.98
CA SER A 526 -30.56 11.66 13.06
C SER A 526 -31.19 11.17 14.37
N THR A 527 -31.87 12.08 15.08
CA THR A 527 -32.65 11.81 16.31
C THR A 527 -34.10 11.40 16.03
N THR A 528 -34.37 10.89 14.84
CA THR A 528 -35.71 10.45 14.44
C THR A 528 -35.87 8.97 14.78
N PRO A 529 -36.86 8.57 15.60
CA PRO A 529 -37.15 7.15 15.83
C PRO A 529 -37.37 6.41 14.52
N GLY A 530 -36.71 5.26 14.36
CA GLY A 530 -36.69 4.47 13.14
C GLY A 530 -35.47 4.71 12.25
N THR A 531 -34.59 5.66 12.59
CA THR A 531 -33.31 5.86 11.90
C THR A 531 -32.49 4.57 11.93
N LYS A 532 -32.03 4.11 10.76
CA LYS A 532 -31.25 2.87 10.66
C LYS A 532 -29.81 3.07 11.13
N LEU A 533 -29.23 2.01 11.69
CA LEU A 533 -27.81 2.00 12.03
C LEU A 533 -26.97 1.55 10.84
N GLN A 534 -25.78 2.10 10.81
CA GLN A 534 -24.72 1.77 9.87
C GLN A 534 -23.42 1.56 10.65
N ILE A 535 -22.38 1.11 9.97
CA ILE A 535 -21.01 1.30 10.44
C ILE A 535 -20.36 2.44 9.68
N TYR A 536 -19.51 3.18 10.37
CA TYR A 536 -18.73 4.25 9.78
C TYR A 536 -17.34 4.26 10.41
N ALA A 537 -16.38 4.88 9.72
CA ALA A 537 -15.05 5.09 10.27
C ALA A 537 -15.18 5.72 11.66
N CYS A 538 -14.46 5.14 12.63
CA CYS A 538 -14.44 5.66 13.98
C CYS A 538 -13.90 7.09 13.97
N THR A 539 -14.65 8.04 14.51
CA THR A 539 -14.21 9.42 14.63
C THR A 539 -13.73 9.65 16.07
N PRO A 540 -12.40 9.71 16.33
CA PRO A 540 -11.91 9.91 17.68
C PRO A 540 -12.18 11.35 18.15
N GLY A 541 -12.94 11.51 19.24
CA GLY A 541 -13.18 12.81 19.89
C GLY A 541 -14.60 12.96 20.46
N GLN A 542 -14.81 13.90 21.39
CA GLN A 542 -16.08 14.09 22.10
C GLN A 542 -17.20 14.77 21.27
N GLY A 543 -16.97 15.08 19.99
CA GLY A 543 -17.92 15.79 19.13
C GLY A 543 -18.86 14.89 18.32
N ASN A 544 -18.54 13.60 18.13
CA ASN A 544 -19.32 12.69 17.29
C ASN A 544 -20.21 11.75 18.13
N THR A 545 -21.21 12.34 18.77
CA THR A 545 -22.07 11.63 19.72
C THR A 545 -22.88 10.50 19.09
N ASN A 546 -23.08 10.49 17.76
CA ASN A 546 -23.83 9.45 17.03
C ASN A 546 -23.12 8.07 16.97
N GLN A 547 -21.89 7.96 17.49
CA GLN A 547 -21.13 6.71 17.61
C GLN A 547 -20.97 6.22 19.06
N HIS A 548 -21.60 6.91 20.01
CA HIS A 548 -21.40 6.66 21.44
C HIS A 548 -22.57 5.90 22.04
N PHE A 549 -22.34 4.68 22.49
CA PHE A 549 -23.34 3.78 23.08
C PHE A 549 -22.92 3.31 24.47
N SER A 550 -23.92 3.08 25.32
CA SER A 550 -23.75 2.49 26.64
C SER A 550 -24.67 1.28 26.80
N VAL A 551 -24.15 0.23 27.42
CA VAL A 551 -24.95 -0.97 27.76
C VAL A 551 -25.58 -0.76 29.14
N THR A 552 -26.89 -0.85 29.23
CA THR A 552 -27.63 -0.68 30.48
C THR A 552 -27.75 -2.02 31.24
N PRO A 553 -28.02 -2.00 32.57
CA PRO A 553 -28.16 -3.24 33.36
C PRO A 553 -29.29 -4.17 32.89
N ASP A 554 -30.34 -3.60 32.29
CA ASP A 554 -31.45 -4.34 31.68
C ASP A 554 -31.19 -4.76 30.23
N LYS A 555 -29.91 -4.73 29.80
CA LYS A 555 -29.40 -5.24 28.52
C LYS A 555 -29.87 -4.47 27.28
N HIS A 556 -30.16 -3.17 27.41
CA HIS A 556 -30.30 -2.29 26.26
C HIS A 556 -28.93 -1.77 25.83
N ILE A 557 -28.77 -1.52 24.52
CA ILE A 557 -27.66 -0.73 23.99
C ILE A 557 -28.24 0.66 23.69
N GLN A 558 -28.01 1.59 24.61
CA GLN A 558 -28.58 2.93 24.58
C GLN A 558 -27.62 3.90 23.88
N TRP A 559 -28.17 4.76 23.03
CA TRP A 559 -27.43 5.89 22.47
C TRP A 559 -27.13 6.90 23.59
N THR A 560 -25.85 7.16 23.84
CA THR A 560 -25.37 7.92 25.00
C THR A 560 -25.99 9.33 25.02
N ASN A 561 -26.47 9.75 26.19
CA ASN A 561 -27.16 11.02 26.41
C ASN A 561 -28.47 11.21 25.60
N GLN A 562 -29.02 10.14 25.02
CA GLN A 562 -30.31 10.12 24.34
C GLN A 562 -31.23 9.08 24.98
N ASN A 563 -32.55 9.23 24.80
CA ASN A 563 -33.54 8.25 25.26
C ASN A 563 -33.90 7.23 24.15
N GLU A 564 -32.91 6.85 23.35
CA GLU A 564 -33.06 5.94 22.21
C GLU A 564 -32.13 4.74 22.34
N CYS A 565 -32.63 3.57 21.99
CA CYS A 565 -31.98 2.27 22.13
C CYS A 565 -31.91 1.58 20.78
N LEU A 566 -30.92 0.70 20.59
CA LEU A 566 -30.91 -0.24 19.48
C LEU A 566 -32.17 -1.10 19.53
N ASP A 567 -32.89 -1.11 18.41
CA ASP A 567 -34.17 -1.75 18.23
C ASP A 567 -34.11 -2.67 17.01
N LEU A 568 -34.48 -3.93 17.23
CA LEU A 568 -34.69 -4.88 16.15
C LEU A 568 -35.95 -4.46 15.39
N THR A 569 -35.77 -3.92 14.17
CA THR A 569 -36.87 -3.39 13.35
C THR A 569 -38.00 -4.41 13.25
N ASP A 570 -39.20 -4.01 13.66
CA ASP A 570 -40.44 -4.81 13.68
C ASP A 570 -40.34 -6.13 14.48
N GLY A 571 -39.29 -6.31 15.29
CA GLY A 571 -38.98 -7.57 15.99
C GLY A 571 -38.59 -8.73 15.07
N SER A 572 -38.31 -8.46 13.80
CA SER A 572 -38.04 -9.52 12.81
C SER A 572 -36.62 -10.07 12.92
N LEU A 573 -36.48 -11.39 13.06
CA LEU A 573 -35.20 -12.10 13.06
C LEU A 573 -34.78 -12.55 11.65
N ALA A 574 -35.48 -12.11 10.61
CA ALA A 574 -35.13 -12.45 9.23
C ALA A 574 -33.71 -11.95 8.90
N SER A 575 -32.91 -12.82 8.26
CA SER A 575 -31.55 -12.47 7.86
C SER A 575 -31.55 -11.23 6.94
N GLY A 576 -30.73 -10.24 7.28
CA GLY A 576 -30.66 -8.96 6.60
C GLY A 576 -31.63 -7.89 7.11
N ASN A 577 -32.46 -8.19 8.13
CA ASN A 577 -33.32 -7.16 8.74
C ASN A 577 -32.46 -6.05 9.37
N PRO A 578 -32.63 -4.78 8.96
CA PRO A 578 -31.82 -3.67 9.46
C PRO A 578 -32.14 -3.35 10.91
N ILE A 579 -31.14 -2.87 11.65
CA ILE A 579 -31.32 -2.37 13.02
C ILE A 579 -31.60 -0.87 12.96
N GLN A 580 -32.46 -0.41 13.87
CA GLN A 580 -32.82 1.00 13.99
C GLN A 580 -32.61 1.49 15.41
N VAL A 581 -32.61 2.81 15.58
CA VAL A 581 -32.81 3.41 16.90
C VAL A 581 -34.29 3.66 17.11
N TRP A 582 -34.76 3.41 18.34
CA TRP A 582 -36.13 3.73 18.74
C TRP A 582 -36.14 4.15 20.21
N THR A 583 -37.19 4.86 20.65
CA THR A 583 -37.35 5.22 22.06
C THR A 583 -37.15 3.99 22.95
N CYS A 584 -36.31 4.11 23.99
CA CYS A 584 -36.07 3.04 24.94
C CYS A 584 -37.37 2.70 25.70
N VAL A 585 -37.83 1.45 25.61
CA VAL A 585 -39.05 0.97 26.28
C VAL A 585 -38.72 -0.23 27.15
N SER A 586 -38.83 -0.05 28.47
CA SER A 586 -38.61 -1.12 29.44
C SER A 586 -39.49 -2.34 29.14
N GLY A 587 -38.88 -3.53 29.09
CA GLY A 587 -39.57 -4.79 28.81
C GLY A 587 -39.86 -5.05 27.33
N ASN A 588 -39.48 -4.15 26.42
CA ASN A 588 -39.54 -4.41 24.98
C ASN A 588 -38.45 -5.42 24.58
N THR A 589 -38.87 -6.64 24.25
CA THR A 589 -37.97 -7.73 23.88
C THR A 589 -37.16 -7.47 22.62
N ASN A 590 -37.59 -6.54 21.76
CA ASN A 590 -36.90 -6.16 20.52
C ASN A 590 -35.69 -5.25 20.78
N GLN A 591 -35.53 -4.72 22.00
CA GLN A 591 -34.45 -3.82 22.38
C GLN A 591 -33.46 -4.43 23.38
N VAL A 592 -33.65 -5.71 23.70
CA VAL A 592 -32.76 -6.49 24.58
C VAL A 592 -31.66 -7.13 23.74
N TRP A 593 -30.40 -7.00 24.17
CA TRP A 593 -29.24 -7.54 23.48
C TRP A 593 -28.31 -8.29 24.44
N ASN A 594 -27.97 -9.54 24.10
CA ASN A 594 -26.99 -10.35 24.84
C ASN A 594 -25.62 -10.19 24.18
N ILE A 595 -24.65 -9.64 24.92
CA ILE A 595 -23.25 -9.55 24.51
C ILE A 595 -22.53 -10.79 25.05
N VAL A 596 -22.10 -11.68 24.17
CA VAL A 596 -21.61 -13.03 24.52
C VAL A 596 -20.31 -13.40 23.83
#